data_AF-A0A3P6CB26-F1
#
_entry.id   AF-A0A3P6CB26-F1
#
_cell.length_a   1.000
_cell.length_b   1.000
_cell.length_c   1.000
_cell.angle_alpha   90.00
_cell.angle_beta   90.00
_cell.angle_gamma   90.00
#
_symmetry.space_group_name_H-M   'P 1'
#
loop_
_entity.id
_entity.type
_entity.pdbx_description
1 polymer ?
#
loop_
_entity_poly.entity_id
_entity_poly.type
_entity_poly.pdbx_seq_one_letter_code
_entity_poly.pdbx_strand_id
1 'polypeptide(L)'
;MTILLDFFITPPLKNLEYDTKYMYEVGTDKSVRQFSFTTPPKVGPDVPYTFGIIGDLGQTYASNETLYHYMSNPKGQTILFPGDLAQDNHPNHDQRKWDTWEDSWSLALLTSPLSMLLGITRLISFQT
;
A
#
# COMPACT_ATOMS: atom_id res chain seq x y z
N MET A 1 -2.89 20.67 2.17
CA MET A 1 -4.23 20.58 1.54
C MET A 1 -4.88 19.27 2.02
N THR A 2 -6.14 19.30 2.43
CA THR A 2 -6.86 18.14 3.00
C THR A 2 -7.84 17.56 1.99
N ILE A 3 -7.87 16.24 1.83
CA ILE A 3 -8.75 15.49 0.91
C ILE A 3 -9.65 14.55 1.72
N LEU A 4 -10.96 14.54 1.45
CA LEU A 4 -11.90 13.59 2.08
C LEU A 4 -12.12 12.39 1.15
N LEU A 5 -11.92 11.18 1.67
CA LEU A 5 -12.07 9.93 0.93
C LEU A 5 -13.07 8.99 1.64
N ASP A 6 -14.10 8.57 0.92
CA ASP A 6 -15.08 7.58 1.40
C ASP A 6 -14.61 6.14 1.12
N PHE A 7 -14.89 5.23 2.07
CA PHE A 7 -14.25 3.92 2.24
C PHE A 7 -14.46 2.90 1.10
N PHE A 8 -15.45 3.10 0.22
CA PHE A 8 -15.89 2.04 -0.71
C PHE A 8 -15.71 2.36 -2.19
N ILE A 9 -15.71 3.63 -2.61
CA ILE A 9 -15.52 4.02 -4.02
C ILE A 9 -14.91 5.41 -4.06
N THR A 10 -13.58 5.49 -4.16
CA THR A 10 -12.91 6.77 -4.44
C THR A 10 -12.37 6.78 -5.87
N PRO A 11 -12.81 7.73 -6.71
CA PRO A 11 -12.22 7.89 -8.03
C PRO A 11 -10.75 8.30 -7.89
N PRO A 12 -9.90 8.02 -8.90
CA PRO A 12 -8.52 8.46 -8.89
C PRO A 12 -8.43 9.97 -8.66
N LEU A 13 -7.63 10.39 -7.68
CA LEU A 13 -7.29 11.80 -7.48
C LEU A 13 -6.48 12.29 -8.69
N LYS A 14 -6.90 13.41 -9.28
CA LYS A 14 -6.27 14.00 -10.48
C LYS A 14 -5.76 15.39 -10.18
N ASN A 15 -4.82 15.86 -11.00
CA ASN A 15 -4.28 17.23 -10.98
C ASN A 15 -3.64 17.62 -9.64
N LEU A 16 -2.99 16.67 -8.96
CA LEU A 16 -2.15 16.97 -7.80
C LEU A 16 -0.84 17.60 -8.26
N GLU A 17 -0.31 18.51 -7.45
CA GLU A 17 1.01 19.10 -7.63
C GLU A 17 2.09 18.04 -7.34
N TYR A 18 3.22 18.13 -8.05
CA TYR A 18 4.37 17.26 -7.84
C TYR A 18 5.14 17.66 -6.58
N ASP A 19 5.81 16.70 -5.93
CA ASP A 19 6.62 16.92 -4.73
C ASP A 19 5.87 17.64 -3.59
N THR A 20 4.57 17.35 -3.48
CA THR A 20 3.66 18.03 -2.54
C THR A 20 3.06 17.02 -1.57
N LYS A 21 3.10 17.35 -0.27
CA LYS A 21 2.45 16.57 0.79
C LYS A 21 0.96 16.88 0.86
N TYR A 22 0.13 15.86 0.69
CA TYR A 22 -1.32 15.92 0.85
C TYR A 22 -1.73 15.19 2.12
N MET A 23 -2.64 15.80 2.87
CA MET A 23 -3.32 15.16 4.00
C MET A 23 -4.67 14.65 3.51
N TYR A 24 -5.11 13.50 4.01
CA TYR A 24 -6.42 13.00 3.67
C TYR A 24 -7.06 12.29 4.85
N GLU A 25 -8.38 12.27 4.86
CA GLU A 25 -9.19 11.68 5.92
C GLU A 25 -10.05 10.56 5.34
N VAL A 26 -10.13 9.46 6.07
CA VAL A 26 -10.89 8.26 5.71
C VAL A 26 -11.84 7.90 6.84
N GLY A 27 -13.10 7.65 6.50
CA GLY A 27 -14.14 7.21 7.42
C GLY A 27 -15.26 8.23 7.58
N THR A 28 -16.29 7.85 8.35
CA THR A 28 -17.48 8.69 8.58
C THR A 28 -17.61 9.02 10.06
N ASP A 29 -18.13 10.22 10.34
CA ASP A 29 -18.55 10.80 11.62
C ASP A 29 -17.77 10.36 12.88
N LYS A 30 -18.00 9.13 13.33
CA LYS A 30 -17.51 8.57 14.59
C LYS A 30 -16.14 7.89 14.50
N SER A 31 -15.57 7.73 13.30
CA SER A 31 -14.32 6.99 13.08
C SER A 31 -13.47 7.58 11.96
N VAL A 32 -13.29 8.90 11.96
CA VAL A 32 -12.41 9.58 10.99
C VAL A 32 -10.94 9.33 11.37
N ARG A 33 -10.16 8.81 10.42
CA ARG A 33 -8.71 8.65 10.55
C ARG A 33 -8.01 9.53 9.53
N GLN A 34 -6.98 10.25 9.95
CA GLN A 34 -6.20 11.14 9.10
C GLN A 34 -4.87 10.49 8.72
N PHE A 35 -4.50 10.61 7.46
CA PHE A 35 -3.29 10.09 6.85
C PHE A 35 -2.65 11.17 5.97
N SER A 36 -1.46 10.87 5.43
CA SER A 36 -0.82 11.73 4.45
C SER A 36 0.06 10.94 3.49
N PHE A 37 0.17 11.42 2.27
CA PHE A 37 1.13 10.94 1.27
C PHE A 37 1.80 12.13 0.60
N THR A 38 2.96 11.89 -0.01
CA THR A 38 3.69 12.88 -0.82
C THR A 38 3.66 12.42 -2.27
N THR A 39 3.28 13.32 -3.18
CA THR A 39 3.32 13.02 -4.62
C THR A 39 4.76 12.90 -5.10
N PRO A 40 5.03 12.06 -6.12
CA PRO A 40 6.38 11.97 -6.66
C PRO A 40 6.81 13.32 -7.28
N PRO A 41 8.13 13.57 -7.41
CA PRO A 41 8.62 14.70 -8.15
C PRO A 41 8.24 14.60 -9.63
N LYS A 42 8.28 15.73 -10.33
CA LYS A 42 8.01 15.76 -11.76
C LYS A 42 8.99 14.87 -12.51
N VAL A 43 8.50 14.06 -13.45
CA VAL A 43 9.33 13.14 -14.25
C VAL A 43 10.41 13.94 -15.00
N GLY A 44 11.64 13.47 -14.89
CA GLY A 44 12.81 14.02 -15.58
C GLY A 44 13.96 13.01 -15.59
N PRO A 45 14.93 13.16 -16.51
CA PRO A 45 16.01 12.18 -16.69
C PRO A 45 16.91 12.01 -15.47
N ASP A 46 17.12 13.09 -14.70
CA ASP A 46 18.06 13.13 -13.58
C ASP A 46 17.36 13.28 -12.22
N VAL A 47 16.07 12.95 -12.15
CA VAL A 47 15.28 13.11 -10.92
C VAL A 47 15.44 11.85 -10.07
N PRO A 48 16.06 11.93 -8.87
CA PRO A 48 16.26 10.77 -8.04
C PRO A 48 14.93 10.30 -7.45
N TYR A 49 14.72 8.98 -7.45
CA TYR A 49 13.57 8.36 -6.81
C TYR A 49 13.96 7.01 -6.19
N THR A 50 13.60 6.80 -4.94
CA THR A 50 13.94 5.56 -4.22
C THR A 50 12.71 4.68 -4.07
N PHE A 51 12.78 3.49 -4.66
CA PHE A 51 11.79 2.43 -4.49
C PHE A 51 12.25 1.47 -3.38
N GLY A 52 11.35 1.19 -2.44
CA GLY A 52 11.44 -0.04 -1.66
C GLY A 52 10.94 -1.19 -2.51
N ILE A 53 11.59 -2.35 -2.42
CA ILE A 53 11.14 -3.56 -3.11
C ILE A 53 10.87 -4.58 -2.02
N ILE A 54 9.63 -5.05 -1.94
CA ILE A 54 9.18 -6.01 -0.94
C ILE A 54 8.28 -7.00 -1.66
N GLY A 55 8.53 -8.30 -1.51
CA GLY A 55 7.70 -9.37 -2.04
C GLY A 55 7.50 -10.46 -0.99
N ASP A 56 6.63 -11.42 -1.29
CA ASP A 56 6.44 -12.62 -0.46
C ASP A 56 6.17 -12.31 1.02
N LEU A 57 5.28 -11.35 1.27
CA LEU A 57 5.10 -10.83 2.61
C LEU A 57 4.43 -11.85 3.52
N GLY A 58 3.28 -12.37 3.17
CA GLY A 58 2.45 -13.14 4.08
C GLY A 58 2.10 -12.35 5.36
N GLN A 59 1.87 -13.08 6.45
CA GLN A 59 1.42 -12.54 7.75
C GLN A 59 2.19 -13.14 8.93
N THR A 60 3.50 -13.30 8.77
CA THR A 60 4.36 -13.88 9.80
C THR A 60 5.04 -12.79 10.63
N TYR A 61 5.69 -13.19 11.73
CA TYR A 61 6.53 -12.29 12.51
C TYR A 61 7.65 -11.66 11.65
N ALA A 62 8.28 -12.46 10.77
CA ALA A 62 9.33 -11.97 9.86
C ALA A 62 8.81 -10.95 8.84
N SER A 63 7.54 -11.08 8.44
CA SER A 63 6.84 -10.13 7.59
C SER A 63 6.74 -8.76 8.27
N ASN A 64 6.39 -8.74 9.56
CA ASN A 64 6.29 -7.51 10.34
C ASN A 64 7.67 -6.86 10.56
N GLU A 65 8.71 -7.64 10.83
CA GLU A 65 10.10 -7.13 10.89
C GLU A 65 10.54 -6.49 9.57
N THR A 66 10.17 -7.10 8.43
CA THR A 66 10.44 -6.53 7.10
C THR A 66 9.74 -5.18 6.92
N LEU A 67 8.49 -5.05 7.36
CA LEU A 67 7.77 -3.78 7.36
C LEU A 67 8.50 -2.73 8.21
N TYR A 68 8.87 -3.09 9.45
CA TYR A 68 9.54 -2.16 10.36
C TYR A 68 10.88 -1.70 9.81
N HIS A 69 11.66 -2.61 9.20
CA HIS A 69 12.90 -2.24 8.53
C HIS A 69 12.67 -1.26 7.38
N TYR A 70 11.67 -1.50 6.53
CA TYR A 70 11.32 -0.55 5.47
C TYR A 70 10.92 0.82 6.05
N MET A 71 10.02 0.83 7.03
CA MET A 71 9.51 2.05 7.66
C MET A 71 10.59 2.84 8.40
N SER A 72 11.61 2.16 8.92
CA SER A 72 12.76 2.81 9.57
C SER A 72 13.69 3.53 8.58
N ASN A 73 13.57 3.26 7.28
CA ASN A 73 14.38 3.89 6.25
C ASN A 73 13.70 5.18 5.73
N PRO A 74 14.22 6.37 6.06
CA PRO A 74 13.59 7.63 5.67
C PRO A 74 13.65 7.92 4.16
N LYS A 75 14.37 7.11 3.38
CA LYS A 75 14.51 7.29 1.93
C LYS A 75 13.44 6.58 1.12
N GLY A 76 12.69 5.64 1.70
CA GLY A 76 11.65 4.89 0.97
C GLY A 76 10.49 5.81 0.60
N GLN A 77 10.20 5.95 -0.70
CA GLN A 77 9.11 6.83 -1.17
C GLN A 77 7.92 6.04 -1.74
N THR A 78 8.16 4.84 -2.25
CA THR A 78 7.16 3.99 -2.88
C THR A 78 7.61 2.54 -2.74
N ILE A 79 6.66 1.66 -2.44
CA ILE A 79 6.91 0.22 -2.43
C ILE A 79 6.50 -0.34 -3.78
N LEU A 80 7.45 -0.99 -4.45
CA LEU A 80 7.19 -1.89 -5.56
C LEU A 80 6.95 -3.28 -5.01
N PHE A 81 5.77 -3.83 -5.29
CA PHE A 81 5.36 -5.15 -4.82
C PHE A 81 5.30 -6.14 -5.99
N PRO A 82 6.21 -7.13 -6.09
CA PRO A 82 6.30 -8.03 -7.23
C PRO A 82 5.43 -9.29 -7.11
N GLY A 83 4.64 -9.48 -6.05
CA GLY A 83 3.74 -10.63 -5.89
C GLY A 83 3.72 -11.24 -4.49
N ASP A 84 2.75 -12.12 -4.25
CA ASP A 84 2.58 -12.90 -3.01
C ASP A 84 2.35 -12.09 -1.73
N LEU A 85 1.11 -11.60 -1.61
CA LEU A 85 0.61 -10.76 -0.51
C LEU A 85 0.25 -11.59 0.73
N ALA A 86 -1.01 -12.01 0.88
CA ALA A 86 -1.49 -12.68 2.09
C ALA A 86 -0.95 -14.11 2.28
N GLN A 87 -0.37 -14.72 1.23
CA GLN A 87 0.10 -16.11 1.15
C GLN A 87 -0.83 -17.08 1.92
N ASP A 88 -2.00 -17.34 1.37
CA ASP A 88 -2.96 -18.26 1.98
C ASP A 88 -2.82 -19.69 1.46
N ASN A 89 -2.16 -20.53 2.26
CA ASN A 89 -1.94 -21.95 1.96
C ASN A 89 -2.88 -22.88 2.75
N HIS A 90 -3.96 -22.38 3.35
CA HIS A 90 -4.90 -23.19 4.11
C HIS A 90 -5.87 -23.96 3.19
N PRO A 91 -6.39 -25.13 3.61
CA PRO A 91 -7.44 -25.81 2.90
C PRO A 91 -8.65 -24.89 2.69
N ASN A 92 -9.11 -24.80 1.44
CA ASN A 92 -10.24 -23.97 0.97
C ASN A 92 -10.00 -22.46 0.85
N HIS A 93 -8.74 -21.99 0.90
CA HIS A 93 -8.38 -20.58 0.71
C HIS A 93 -9.25 -19.62 1.55
N ASP A 94 -8.97 -19.59 2.85
CA ASP A 94 -9.66 -18.75 3.82
C ASP A 94 -9.50 -17.25 3.51
N GLN A 95 -10.50 -16.68 2.84
CA GLN A 95 -10.53 -15.28 2.40
C GLN A 95 -10.39 -14.27 3.54
N ARG A 96 -10.69 -14.65 4.79
CA ARG A 96 -10.47 -13.79 5.97
C ARG A 96 -9.00 -13.43 6.17
N LYS A 97 -8.08 -14.22 5.59
CA LYS A 97 -6.65 -13.93 5.59
C LYS A 97 -6.30 -12.69 4.78
N TRP A 98 -7.11 -12.29 3.80
CA TRP A 98 -6.90 -11.03 3.10
C TRP A 98 -7.21 -9.84 4.00
N ASP A 99 -8.33 -9.89 4.73
CA ASP A 99 -8.71 -8.84 5.69
C ASP A 99 -7.61 -8.64 6.74
N THR A 100 -7.13 -9.74 7.36
CA THR A 100 -6.07 -9.63 8.38
C THR A 100 -4.72 -9.17 7.79
N TRP A 101 -4.52 -9.34 6.47
CA TRP A 101 -3.29 -8.93 5.81
C TRP A 101 -3.34 -7.43 5.58
N GLU A 102 -4.45 -6.94 5.01
CA GLU A 102 -4.68 -5.52 4.82
C GLU A 102 -4.63 -4.76 6.15
N ASP A 103 -5.18 -5.31 7.23
CA ASP A 103 -5.07 -4.73 8.58
C ASP A 103 -3.61 -4.61 9.04
N SER A 104 -2.82 -5.69 8.88
CA SER A 104 -1.41 -5.73 9.29
C SER A 104 -0.54 -4.74 8.50
N TRP A 105 -0.88 -4.50 7.23
CA TRP A 105 -0.13 -3.64 6.32
C TRP A 105 -0.75 -2.26 6.12
N SER A 106 -1.85 -1.96 6.81
CA SER A 106 -2.65 -0.74 6.64
C SER A 106 -1.83 0.54 6.76
N LEU A 107 -0.86 0.58 7.69
CA LEU A 107 0.03 1.73 7.84
C LEU A 107 0.91 1.97 6.60
N ALA A 108 1.42 0.92 5.96
CA ALA A 108 2.19 1.03 4.72
C ALA A 108 1.32 1.47 3.54
N LEU A 109 0.14 0.84 3.42
CA LEU A 109 -0.79 1.05 2.32
C LEU A 109 -1.40 2.46 2.33
N LEU A 110 -1.58 3.07 3.51
CA LEU A 110 -2.23 4.38 3.67
C LEU A 110 -1.25 5.56 3.74
N THR A 111 0.06 5.32 3.74
CA THR A 111 1.05 6.41 3.87
C THR A 111 2.03 6.47 2.70
N SER A 112 2.22 5.37 1.99
CA SER A 112 3.09 5.28 0.82
C SER A 112 2.27 4.96 -0.42
N PRO A 113 2.49 5.64 -1.56
CA PRO A 113 2.01 5.14 -2.84
C PRO A 113 2.55 3.72 -3.05
N LEU A 114 1.65 2.76 -3.31
CA LEU A 114 2.01 1.36 -3.60
C LEU A 114 1.90 1.14 -5.12
N SER A 115 2.96 0.63 -5.75
CA SER A 115 2.89 0.12 -7.12
C SER A 115 2.93 -1.41 -7.09
N MET A 116 1.81 -2.05 -7.44
CA MET A 116 1.75 -3.50 -7.59
C MET A 116 2.19 -3.90 -9.00
N LEU A 117 3.29 -4.65 -9.10
CA LEU A 117 3.59 -5.44 -10.29
C LEU A 117 3.00 -6.83 -10.02
N LEU A 118 1.90 -7.16 -10.71
CA LEU A 118 1.17 -8.42 -10.48
C LEU A 118 2.09 -9.63 -10.73
N GLY A 119 2.66 -10.19 -9.65
CA GLY A 119 3.29 -11.50 -9.65
C GLY A 119 2.27 -12.61 -9.56
N ILE A 120 2.25 -13.45 -10.59
CA ILE A 120 1.95 -14.90 -10.73
C ILE A 120 0.79 -15.54 -9.94
N THR A 121 0.40 -15.07 -8.76
CA THR A 121 -0.63 -15.72 -7.91
C THR A 121 -2.07 -15.31 -8.27
N ARG A 122 -2.24 -14.32 -9.16
CA ARG A 122 -3.57 -13.97 -9.71
C ARG A 122 -4.16 -15.01 -10.66
N LEU A 123 -3.42 -16.04 -11.06
CA LEU A 123 -3.94 -17.07 -11.96
C LEU A 123 -4.88 -18.07 -11.26
N ILE A 124 -4.90 -18.13 -9.92
CA ILE A 124 -5.67 -19.16 -9.18
C ILE A 124 -6.95 -18.60 -8.54
N SER A 125 -7.04 -17.28 -8.28
CA SER A 125 -8.18 -16.70 -7.55
C SER A 125 -9.37 -16.22 -8.41
N PHE A 126 -9.31 -16.37 -9.75
CA PHE A 126 -10.44 -16.01 -10.65
C PHE A 126 -11.09 -17.22 -11.34
N GLN A 127 -10.74 -18.44 -10.93
CA GLN A 127 -11.42 -19.66 -11.36
C GLN A 127 -11.84 -20.51 -10.16
N THR A 128 -12.92 -20.10 -9.48
CA THR A 128 -13.93 -21.00 -8.88
C THR A 128 -15.19 -20.20 -8.62
#